data_AF-A0A7L3PQE4-F1
#
_entry.id   AF-A0A7L3PQE4-F1
#
_cell.length_a   1.000
_cell.length_b   1.000
_cell.length_c   1.000
_cell.angle_alpha   90.00
_cell.angle_beta   90.00
_cell.angle_gamma   90.00
#
_symmetry.space_group_name_H-M   'P 1'
#
loop_
_entity.id
_entity.type
_entity.pdbx_description
1 polymer ?
#
loop_
_entity_poly.entity_id
_entity_poly.type
_entity_poly.pdbx_seq_one_letter_code
_entity_poly.pdbx_strand_id
1 'polypeptide(L)'
;DATVYVGGLDEKVSEPLLWELFLQAGPVVNTHMPKDRVTGQHQGYGFVEFLSEEDADYAIKIMNMIKLYGKPIRVNKASAHNKNLDVGANIFIGNLDPEIDEKLLYDTFSAFGVILQTPKIMRDPDTGNSKGYAFINFASFDASDAAIEAMNGQY
;
A
#
# COMPACT_ATOMS: atom_id res chain seq x y z
N ASP A 1 -16.65 6.78 4.59
CA ASP A 1 -15.67 7.62 5.32
C ASP A 1 -14.82 8.38 4.32
N ALA A 2 -14.67 9.70 4.49
CA ALA A 2 -13.81 10.54 3.64
C ALA A 2 -12.37 10.68 4.14
N THR A 3 -12.00 9.94 5.19
CA THR A 3 -10.63 9.94 5.75
C THR A 3 -9.85 8.73 5.25
N VAL A 4 -8.65 8.98 4.76
CA VAL A 4 -7.68 7.96 4.37
C VAL A 4 -6.55 7.88 5.40
N TYR A 5 -6.13 6.65 5.69
CA TYR A 5 -4.91 6.33 6.42
C TYR A 5 -3.75 6.23 5.42
N VAL A 6 -2.64 6.90 5.72
CA VAL A 6 -1.42 6.87 4.94
C VAL A 6 -0.30 6.28 5.82
N GLY A 7 0.14 5.06 5.53
CA GLY A 7 1.21 4.36 6.25
C GLY A 7 2.47 4.16 5.41
N GLY A 8 3.54 3.67 6.04
CA GLY A 8 4.81 3.41 5.35
C GLY A 8 5.59 4.69 5.01
N LEU A 9 5.33 5.78 5.74
CA LEU A 9 5.97 7.07 5.52
C LEU A 9 7.42 7.04 6.00
N ASP A 10 8.32 7.60 5.19
CA ASP A 10 9.72 7.81 5.58
C ASP A 10 9.87 8.93 6.61
N GLU A 11 10.86 8.85 7.50
CA GLU A 11 11.14 9.84 8.57
C GLU A 11 11.33 11.29 8.06
N LYS A 12 11.63 11.44 6.76
CA LYS A 12 11.76 12.74 6.11
C LYS A 12 10.42 13.37 5.71
N VAL A 13 9.33 12.63 5.77
CA VAL A 13 8.00 13.11 5.35
C VAL A 13 7.45 14.08 6.38
N SER A 14 7.11 15.28 5.95
CA SER A 14 6.46 16.26 6.81
C SER A 14 4.95 16.28 6.57
N GLU A 15 4.21 16.76 7.56
CA GLU A 15 2.76 16.96 7.46
C GLU A 15 2.36 17.93 6.32
N PRO A 16 3.05 19.08 6.11
CA PRO A 16 2.82 19.91 4.93
C PRO A 16 3.05 19.18 3.61
N LEU A 17 4.10 18.35 3.52
CA LEU A 17 4.36 17.56 2.31
C LEU A 17 3.22 16.57 2.04
N LEU A 18 2.68 15.94 3.08
CA LEU A 18 1.53 15.03 2.96
C LEU A 18 0.30 15.78 2.44
N TRP A 19 0.04 16.98 2.94
CA TRP A 19 -1.02 17.86 2.44
C TRP A 19 -0.84 18.18 0.95
N GLU A 20 0.34 18.70 0.58
CA GLU A 20 0.65 19.07 -0.81
C GLU A 20 0.55 17.88 -1.78
N LEU A 21 1.01 16.72 -1.34
CA LEU A 21 0.96 15.49 -2.11
C LEU A 21 -0.48 15.04 -2.38
N PHE A 22 -1.35 15.06 -1.36
CA PHE A 22 -2.73 14.60 -1.49
C PHE A 22 -3.68 15.63 -2.11
N LEU A 23 -3.30 16.91 -2.15
CA LEU A 23 -4.00 17.91 -2.97
C LEU A 23 -4.03 17.56 -4.47
N GLN A 24 -3.08 16.75 -4.96
CA GLN A 24 -3.10 16.26 -6.35
C GLN A 24 -4.22 15.25 -6.61
N ALA A 25 -4.73 14.59 -5.57
CA ALA A 25 -5.80 13.62 -5.67
C ALA A 25 -7.19 14.25 -5.53
N GLY A 26 -7.32 15.31 -4.72
CA GLY A 26 -8.60 15.98 -4.50
C GLY A 26 -8.54 17.06 -3.41
N PRO A 27 -9.66 17.76 -3.18
CA PRO A 27 -9.77 18.78 -2.13
C PRO A 27 -9.60 18.18 -0.73
N VAL A 28 -8.47 18.46 -0.10
CA VAL A 28 -8.15 18.05 1.27
C VAL A 28 -8.74 19.06 2.26
N VAL A 29 -9.42 18.56 3.29
CA VAL A 29 -10.01 19.34 4.39
C VAL A 29 -9.03 19.42 5.56
N ASN A 30 -8.41 18.30 5.92
CA ASN A 30 -7.52 18.21 7.07
C ASN A 30 -6.44 17.15 6.86
N THR A 31 -5.26 17.37 7.45
CA THR A 31 -4.22 16.34 7.57
C THR A 31 -3.79 16.25 9.01
N HIS A 32 -3.57 15.02 9.49
CA HIS A 32 -3.09 14.78 10.84
C HIS A 32 -1.98 13.75 10.83
N MET A 33 -0.80 14.13 11.30
CA MET A 33 0.35 13.23 11.40
C MET A 33 0.76 13.06 12.86
N PRO A 34 0.42 11.93 13.52
CA PRO A 34 0.83 11.67 14.89
C PRO A 34 2.34 11.66 15.04
N LYS A 35 2.84 12.52 15.93
CA LYS A 35 4.25 12.65 16.28
C LYS A 35 4.51 12.11 17.68
N ASP A 36 5.62 11.42 17.85
CA ASP A 36 6.13 10.99 19.14
C ASP A 36 6.43 12.22 20.00
N ARG A 37 5.93 12.23 21.24
CA ARG A 37 5.99 13.41 22.13
C ARG A 37 7.40 13.69 22.66
N VAL A 38 8.32 12.74 22.58
CA VAL A 38 9.69 12.86 23.09
C VAL A 38 10.64 13.30 21.97
N THR A 39 10.59 12.60 20.84
CA THR A 39 11.50 12.81 19.70
C THR A 39 10.98 13.86 18.71
N GLY A 40 9.67 14.17 18.75
CA GLY A 40 9.01 15.05 17.78
C GLY A 40 8.87 14.45 16.37
N GLN A 41 9.34 13.22 16.17
CA GLN A 41 9.29 12.52 14.89
C GLN A 41 7.92 11.87 14.68
N HIS A 42 7.48 11.79 13.44
CA HIS A 42 6.22 11.12 13.13
C HIS A 42 6.36 9.60 13.26
N GLN A 43 5.26 8.91 13.55
CA GLN A 43 5.27 7.45 13.78
C GLN A 43 5.26 6.60 12.49
N GLY A 44 5.51 7.22 11.33
CA GLY A 44 5.55 6.53 10.03
C GLY A 44 4.18 6.35 9.38
N TYR A 45 3.16 7.06 9.91
CA TYR A 45 1.82 7.12 9.35
C TYR A 45 1.17 8.48 9.61
N GLY A 46 0.12 8.77 8.85
CA GLY A 46 -0.72 9.95 8.96
C GLY A 46 -2.14 9.69 8.46
N PHE A 47 -3.00 10.67 8.62
CA PHE A 47 -4.38 10.65 8.16
C PHE A 47 -4.64 11.88 7.30
N VAL A 48 -5.37 11.69 6.21
CA VAL A 48 -5.79 12.76 5.30
C VAL A 48 -7.29 12.69 5.16
N GLU A 49 -7.98 13.79 5.46
CA GLU A 49 -9.42 13.93 5.34
C GLU A 49 -9.74 14.72 4.08
N PHE A 50 -10.51 14.11 3.19
CA PHE A 50 -10.99 14.72 1.97
C PHE A 50 -12.37 15.35 2.16
N LEU A 51 -12.74 16.24 1.23
CA LEU A 51 -14.07 16.84 1.20
C LEU A 51 -15.17 15.80 0.94
N SER A 52 -14.90 14.83 0.05
CA SER A 52 -15.85 13.78 -0.31
C SER A 52 -15.24 12.39 -0.14
N GLU A 53 -16.10 11.39 0.05
CA GLU A 53 -15.68 9.99 0.06
C GLU A 53 -15.19 9.52 -1.33
N GLU A 54 -15.73 10.09 -2.41
CA GLU A 54 -15.29 9.80 -3.77
C GLU A 54 -13.83 10.22 -3.99
N ASP A 55 -13.44 11.39 -3.48
CA ASP A 55 -12.04 11.87 -3.52
C ASP A 55 -11.12 10.97 -2.69
N ALA A 56 -11.59 10.50 -1.53
CA ALA A 56 -10.85 9.56 -0.69
C ALA A 56 -10.62 8.21 -1.40
N ASP A 57 -11.66 7.65 -2.01
CA ASP A 57 -11.57 6.41 -2.80
C ASP A 57 -10.67 6.58 -4.03
N TYR A 58 -10.72 7.74 -4.68
CA TYR A 58 -9.82 8.08 -5.77
C TYR A 58 -8.37 8.18 -5.28
N ALA A 59 -8.11 8.89 -4.19
CA ALA A 59 -6.80 9.03 -3.59
C ALA A 59 -6.20 7.67 -3.20
N ILE A 60 -6.99 6.74 -2.66
CA ILE A 60 -6.55 5.37 -2.40
C ILE A 60 -6.04 4.70 -3.68
N LYS A 61 -6.79 4.80 -4.79
CA LYS A 61 -6.42 4.14 -6.05
C LYS A 61 -5.14 4.72 -6.67
N ILE A 62 -5.00 6.05 -6.67
CA ILE A 62 -3.87 6.68 -7.37
C ILE A 62 -2.62 6.82 -6.50
N MET A 63 -2.78 7.06 -5.19
CA MET A 63 -1.67 7.36 -4.27
C MET A 63 -1.10 6.12 -3.58
N ASN A 64 -1.84 5.02 -3.51
CA ASN A 64 -1.32 3.78 -2.93
C ASN A 64 -0.11 3.25 -3.72
N MET A 65 0.89 2.75 -3.00
CA MET A 65 2.15 2.20 -3.53
C MET A 65 3.10 3.20 -4.20
N ILE A 66 2.80 4.51 -4.21
CA ILE A 66 3.74 5.52 -4.72
C ILE A 66 4.99 5.57 -3.82
N LYS A 67 6.17 5.61 -4.44
CA LYS A 67 7.45 5.72 -3.72
C LYS A 67 7.67 7.17 -3.29
N LEU A 68 7.63 7.42 -1.98
CA LEU A 68 8.00 8.68 -1.36
C LEU A 68 9.33 8.50 -0.62
N TYR A 69 10.36 9.24 -1.02
CA TYR A 69 11.74 9.04 -0.55
C TYR A 69 12.26 7.60 -0.69
N GLY A 70 11.81 6.88 -1.72
CA GLY A 70 12.19 5.49 -1.98
C GLY A 70 11.40 4.45 -1.18
N LYS A 71 10.51 4.86 -0.26
CA LYS A 71 9.59 3.97 0.45
C LYS A 71 8.18 4.03 -0.16
N PRO A 72 7.55 2.89 -0.49
CA PRO A 72 6.18 2.88 -0.99
C PRO A 72 5.20 3.24 0.13
N ILE A 73 4.38 4.27 -0.10
CA ILE A 73 3.33 4.67 0.83
C ILE A 73 2.11 3.77 0.69
N ARG A 74 1.41 3.52 1.79
CA ARG A 74 0.19 2.70 1.84
C ARG A 74 -1.00 3.59 2.10
N VAL A 75 -1.99 3.61 1.20
CA VAL A 75 -3.19 4.44 1.35
C VAL A 75 -4.41 3.53 1.45
N ASN A 76 -5.17 3.64 2.53
CA ASN A 76 -6.37 2.83 2.80
C ASN A 76 -7.45 3.68 3.48
N LYS A 77 -8.72 3.24 3.51
CA LYS A 77 -9.75 3.93 4.31
C LYS A 77 -9.36 3.90 5.79
N ALA A 78 -9.53 5.02 6.50
CA ALA A 78 -9.18 5.11 7.92
C ALA A 78 -9.96 4.09 8.78
N SER A 79 -11.21 3.80 8.42
CA SER A 79 -12.05 2.79 9.07
C SER A 79 -11.60 1.34 8.83
N ALA A 80 -10.81 1.09 7.79
CA ALA A 80 -10.23 -0.22 7.50
C ALA A 80 -8.99 -0.54 8.35
N HIS A 81 -8.51 0.38 9.21
CA HIS A 81 -7.35 0.16 10.07
C HIS A 81 -7.60 -0.85 11.24
N ASN A 82 -8.65 -1.66 11.17
CA ASN A 82 -8.90 -2.70 12.15
C ASN A 82 -8.01 -3.91 11.89
N LYS A 83 -6.94 -4.02 12.71
CA LYS A 83 -6.12 -5.21 12.97
C LYS A 83 -5.81 -6.04 11.72
N ASN A 84 -4.64 -5.77 11.12
CA ASN A 84 -3.90 -6.76 10.32
C ASN A 84 -3.63 -8.00 11.20
N LEU A 85 -4.63 -8.87 11.33
CA LEU A 85 -4.44 -10.24 11.75
C LEU A 85 -3.79 -10.91 10.53
N ASP A 86 -2.48 -10.99 10.54
CA ASP A 86 -1.78 -11.87 9.61
C ASP A 86 -2.26 -13.29 9.91
N VAL A 87 -3.22 -13.75 9.12
CA VAL A 87 -3.81 -15.09 9.23
C VAL A 87 -2.88 -16.14 8.62
N GLY A 88 -1.72 -15.74 8.06
CA GLY A 88 -0.78 -16.64 7.40
C GLY A 88 -1.13 -16.96 5.95
N ALA A 89 -2.07 -16.23 5.33
CA ALA A 89 -2.45 -16.39 3.93
C ALA A 89 -1.42 -15.73 2.97
N ASN A 90 -0.20 -16.28 2.97
CA ASN A 90 0.90 -15.83 2.12
C ASN A 90 1.02 -16.68 0.87
N ILE A 91 0.99 -16.05 -0.30
CA ILE A 91 1.22 -16.70 -1.59
C ILE A 91 2.60 -16.34 -2.16
N PHE A 92 3.21 -17.31 -2.84
CA PHE A 92 4.43 -17.14 -3.61
C PHE A 92 4.08 -17.08 -5.10
N ILE A 93 4.61 -16.08 -5.79
CA ILE A 93 4.43 -15.92 -7.23
C ILE A 93 5.81 -16.00 -7.88
N GLY A 94 6.05 -17.06 -8.66
CA GLY A 94 7.30 -17.27 -9.39
C GLY A 94 7.17 -16.91 -10.88
N ASN A 95 8.31 -16.84 -11.56
CA ASN A 95 8.40 -16.56 -12.99
C ASN A 95 7.77 -15.23 -13.41
N LEU A 96 7.85 -14.22 -12.54
CA LEU A 96 7.43 -12.86 -12.83
C LEU A 96 8.37 -12.21 -13.84
N ASP A 97 7.78 -11.50 -14.80
CA ASP A 97 8.53 -10.67 -15.72
C ASP A 97 9.28 -9.57 -14.93
N PRO A 98 10.56 -9.30 -15.25
CA PRO A 98 11.36 -8.29 -14.56
C PRO A 98 10.81 -6.86 -14.66
N GLU A 99 9.92 -6.57 -15.62
CA GLU A 99 9.25 -5.28 -15.75
C GLU A 99 8.05 -5.10 -14.80
N ILE A 100 7.56 -6.17 -14.16
CA ILE A 100 6.45 -6.11 -13.21
C ILE A 100 6.88 -5.35 -11.95
N ASP A 101 6.03 -4.42 -11.50
CA ASP A 101 6.22 -3.66 -10.27
C ASP A 101 5.24 -4.09 -9.17
N GLU A 102 5.53 -3.66 -7.94
CA GLU A 102 4.73 -4.02 -6.77
C GLU A 102 3.30 -3.45 -6.86
N LYS A 103 3.12 -2.35 -7.60
CA LYS A 103 1.82 -1.71 -7.80
C LYS A 103 0.93 -2.56 -8.70
N LEU A 104 1.45 -3.04 -9.84
CA LEU A 104 0.70 -3.91 -10.75
C LEU A 104 0.30 -5.22 -10.08
N LEU A 105 1.19 -5.81 -9.26
CA LEU A 105 0.85 -6.97 -8.45
C LEU A 105 -0.28 -6.65 -7.47
N TYR A 106 -0.23 -5.50 -6.79
CA TYR A 106 -1.29 -5.11 -5.87
C TYR A 106 -2.62 -4.95 -6.61
N ASP A 107 -2.64 -4.19 -7.71
CA ASP A 107 -3.85 -3.90 -8.48
C ASP A 107 -4.46 -5.19 -9.04
N THR A 108 -3.63 -6.10 -9.59
CA THR A 108 -4.08 -7.38 -10.14
C THR A 108 -4.63 -8.31 -9.06
N PHE A 109 -3.91 -8.46 -7.95
CA PHE A 109 -4.29 -9.42 -6.91
C PHE A 109 -5.34 -8.88 -5.93
N SER A 110 -5.53 -7.55 -5.86
CA SER A 110 -6.60 -6.93 -5.07
C SER A 110 -8.00 -7.32 -5.54
N ALA A 111 -8.12 -7.81 -6.78
CA ALA A 111 -9.37 -8.35 -7.34
C ALA A 111 -9.84 -9.64 -6.64
N PHE A 112 -8.93 -10.42 -6.06
CA PHE A 112 -9.25 -11.68 -5.35
C PHE A 112 -9.53 -11.45 -3.86
N GLY A 113 -9.03 -10.35 -3.29
CA GLY A 113 -9.31 -9.98 -1.92
C GLY A 113 -8.37 -8.93 -1.36
N VAL A 114 -8.58 -8.59 -0.08
CA VAL A 114 -7.81 -7.56 0.60
C VAL A 114 -6.38 -8.02 0.83
N ILE A 115 -5.42 -7.30 0.28
CA ILE A 115 -3.98 -7.52 0.48
C ILE A 115 -3.55 -6.74 1.73
N LEU A 116 -3.01 -7.43 2.75
CA LEU A 116 -2.60 -6.83 4.02
C LEU A 116 -1.25 -6.12 3.95
N GLN A 117 -0.35 -6.60 3.08
CA GLN A 117 1.01 -6.08 2.93
C GLN A 117 1.33 -5.80 1.47
N THR A 118 2.08 -4.72 1.25
CA THR A 118 2.70 -4.41 -0.05
C THR A 118 3.32 -5.67 -0.66
N PRO A 119 2.94 -6.06 -1.89
CA PRO A 119 3.59 -7.14 -2.61
C PRO A 119 5.11 -6.94 -2.59
N LYS A 120 5.85 -7.97 -2.23
CA LYS A 120 7.29 -7.89 -2.09
C LYS A 120 7.93 -8.63 -3.25
N ILE A 121 8.40 -7.88 -4.25
CA ILE A 121 9.23 -8.42 -5.32
C ILE A 121 10.64 -8.61 -4.79
N MET A 122 11.17 -9.82 -4.95
CA MET A 122 12.53 -10.11 -4.55
C MET A 122 13.48 -9.64 -5.65
N ARG A 123 14.30 -8.66 -5.32
CA ARG A 123 15.33 -8.11 -6.21
C ARG A 123 16.71 -8.53 -5.74
N ASP A 124 17.63 -8.60 -6.69
CA ASP A 124 19.04 -8.81 -6.43
C ASP A 124 19.64 -7.61 -5.68
N PRO A 125 20.31 -7.81 -4.53
CA PRO A 125 20.83 -6.69 -3.72
C PRO A 125 21.90 -5.87 -4.42
N ASP A 126 22.67 -6.49 -5.33
CA ASP A 126 23.83 -5.87 -5.98
C ASP A 126 23.42 -5.17 -7.28
N THR A 127 22.52 -5.79 -8.06
CA THR A 127 22.11 -5.27 -9.37
C THR A 127 20.77 -4.57 -9.38
N GLY A 128 19.95 -4.73 -8.33
CA GLY A 128 18.58 -4.18 -8.25
C GLY A 128 17.57 -4.86 -9.19
N ASN A 129 18.00 -5.84 -9.97
CA ASN A 129 17.17 -6.57 -10.92
C ASN A 129 16.19 -7.50 -10.19
N SER A 130 14.99 -7.65 -10.75
CA SER A 130 14.02 -8.62 -10.23
C SER A 130 14.59 -10.04 -10.34
N LYS A 131 14.47 -10.83 -9.27
CA LYS A 131 14.77 -12.26 -9.27
C LYS A 131 13.65 -13.09 -9.88
N GLY A 132 12.61 -12.44 -10.40
CA GLY A 132 11.47 -13.08 -11.06
C GLY A 132 10.50 -13.75 -10.08
N TYR A 133 10.45 -13.33 -8.82
CA TYR A 133 9.46 -13.83 -7.88
C TYR A 133 9.04 -12.78 -6.84
N ALA A 134 7.81 -12.92 -6.32
CA ALA A 134 7.23 -12.03 -5.32
C ALA A 134 6.40 -12.79 -4.29
N PHE A 135 6.12 -12.11 -3.17
CA PHE A 135 5.21 -12.59 -2.13
C PHE A 135 4.04 -11.62 -1.95
N ILE A 136 2.84 -12.17 -1.77
CA ILE A 136 1.63 -11.41 -1.46
C ILE A 136 0.97 -11.99 -0.21
N ASN A 137 0.57 -11.12 0.73
CA ASN A 137 -0.11 -11.49 1.97
C ASN A 137 -1.57 -11.04 1.90
N PHE A 138 -2.50 -11.99 1.95
CA PHE A 138 -3.93 -11.73 1.96
C PHE A 138 -4.50 -11.68 3.37
N ALA A 139 -5.65 -11.00 3.51
CA ALA A 139 -6.42 -10.94 4.75
C ALA A 139 -7.24 -12.21 5.03
N SER A 140 -7.35 -13.11 4.05
CA SER A 140 -8.17 -14.31 4.10
C SER A 140 -7.54 -15.44 3.31
N PHE A 141 -7.67 -16.68 3.79
CA PHE A 141 -7.28 -17.88 3.06
C PHE A 141 -8.11 -18.07 1.78
N ASP A 142 -9.39 -17.70 1.81
CA ASP A 142 -10.28 -17.76 0.64
C ASP A 142 -9.76 -16.90 -0.52
N ALA A 143 -9.27 -15.69 -0.22
CA ALA A 143 -8.66 -14.81 -1.21
C ALA A 143 -7.34 -15.38 -1.77
N SER A 144 -6.52 -16.01 -0.93
CA SER A 144 -5.30 -16.68 -1.40
C SER A 144 -5.59 -17.91 -2.26
N ASP A 145 -6.57 -18.73 -1.89
CA ASP A 145 -6.95 -19.92 -2.65
C ASP A 145 -7.54 -19.52 -4.01
N ALA A 146 -8.45 -18.53 -4.04
CA ALA A 146 -9.01 -18.00 -5.28
C ALA A 146 -7.94 -17.42 -6.21
N ALA A 147 -6.95 -16.69 -5.66
CA ALA A 147 -5.84 -16.16 -6.44
C ALA A 147 -4.96 -17.29 -7.01
N ILE A 148 -4.69 -18.35 -6.23
CA ILE A 148 -3.93 -19.52 -6.72
C ILE A 148 -4.73 -20.23 -7.81
N GLU A 149 -6.01 -20.52 -7.61
CA GLU A 149 -6.82 -21.23 -8.61
C GLU A 149 -6.96 -20.45 -9.93
N ALA A 150 -7.09 -19.13 -9.87
CA ALA A 150 -7.27 -18.30 -11.05
C ALA A 150 -5.97 -18.03 -11.83
N MET A 151 -4.85 -17.86 -11.12
CA MET A 151 -3.60 -17.36 -11.71
C MET A 151 -2.51 -18.43 -11.85
N ASN A 152 -2.59 -19.55 -11.12
CA ASN A 152 -1.59 -20.61 -11.20
C ASN A 152 -1.66 -21.32 -12.55
N GLY A 153 -0.57 -21.26 -13.32
CA GLY A 153 -0.48 -21.88 -14.64
C GLY A 153 -1.03 -21.04 -15.80
N GLN A 154 -1.37 -19.76 -15.57
CA GLN A 154 -1.52 -18.81 -16.67
C GLN A 154 -0.13 -18.38 -17.16
N TYR A 155 0.15 -18.62 -18.44
CA TYR A 155 1.45 -18.41 -19.11
C TYR A 155 1.36 -17.35 -20.21
#